data_AF-A0A480A7A0-F1
#
_entry.id   AF-A0A480A7A0-F1
#
_cell.length_a   1.000
_cell.length_b   1.000
_cell.length_c   1.000
_cell.angle_alpha   90.00
_cell.angle_beta   90.00
_cell.angle_gamma   90.00
#
_symmetry.space_group_name_H-M   'P 1'
#
loop_
_entity.id
_entity.type
_entity.pdbx_description
1 polymer ?
#
loop_
_entity_poly.entity_id
_entity_poly.type
_entity_poly.pdbx_seq_one_letter_code
_entity_poly.pdbx_strand_id
1 'polypeptide(L)'
;MKFTVKGLIALFVTSSALLLTPMRSNAQVNMKILTQVADSCQKDVFSKKYYQQMLLNINHFLSNNNDLGHNNVLKEVCIYSRYHYSLILNKFPELASTGEILPGYPGSVAVGQLARTFSSYGVRTQLLDCIIANNISGGVCRWSKNHISQGQKYSSFVHGSYYLPYVCPSCVVAHDDVSGSREVILKAFIKWFIKLDKPQRREVISLLGDEDEAPQLRESLKNESQKAVEEYQETRARVQQQEQERRKRELLGN
;
A
#
# COMPACT_ATOMS: atom_id res chain seq x y z
N MET A 1 1.54 -34.88 44.22
CA MET A 1 2.51 -34.44 43.19
C MET A 1 1.88 -33.33 42.37
N LYS A 2 2.67 -32.29 42.11
CA LYS A 2 2.28 -30.98 41.56
C LYS A 2 1.85 -31.11 40.09
N PHE A 3 0.59 -30.80 39.79
CA PHE A 3 0.15 -30.55 38.42
C PHE A 3 0.88 -29.31 37.90
N THR A 4 1.86 -29.54 37.03
CA THR A 4 2.67 -28.49 36.43
C THR A 4 1.84 -27.73 35.41
N VAL A 5 1.60 -26.46 35.73
CA VAL A 5 0.89 -25.39 34.99
C VAL A 5 1.38 -25.20 33.53
N LYS A 6 2.41 -25.92 33.08
CA LYS A 6 2.95 -25.86 31.71
C LYS A 6 2.08 -26.58 30.67
N GLY A 7 1.16 -27.46 31.06
CA GLY A 7 0.28 -28.17 30.11
C GLY A 7 -0.92 -27.36 29.61
N LEU A 8 -1.40 -26.37 30.38
CA LEU A 8 -2.61 -25.60 30.05
C LEU A 8 -2.35 -24.44 29.08
N ILE A 9 -1.11 -23.95 28.99
CA ILE A 9 -0.78 -22.81 28.10
C ILE A 9 -0.68 -23.29 26.63
N ALA A 10 -0.29 -24.54 26.39
CA ALA A 10 -0.19 -25.08 25.04
C ALA A 10 -1.55 -25.33 24.36
N LEU A 11 -2.62 -25.55 25.14
CA LEU A 11 -3.97 -25.80 24.62
C LEU A 11 -4.75 -24.51 24.29
N PHE A 12 -4.40 -23.38 24.88
CA PHE A 12 -5.02 -22.09 24.56
C PHE A 12 -4.43 -21.41 23.32
N VAL A 13 -3.19 -21.74 22.93
CA VAL A 13 -2.55 -21.14 21.74
C VAL A 13 -2.97 -21.85 20.43
N THR A 14 -3.38 -23.13 20.49
CA THR A 14 -3.80 -23.87 19.29
C THR A 14 -5.32 -23.90 19.08
N SER A 15 -6.13 -23.63 20.11
CA SER A 15 -7.60 -23.68 20.00
C SER A 15 -8.23 -22.37 19.46
N SER A 16 -7.48 -21.27 19.44
CA SER A 16 -7.94 -20.00 18.82
C SER A 16 -7.87 -19.99 17.29
N ALA A 17 -7.25 -21.01 16.68
CA ALA A 17 -7.14 -21.11 15.22
C ALA A 17 -8.38 -21.71 14.52
N LEU A 18 -9.34 -22.26 15.28
CA LEU A 18 -10.48 -23.01 14.74
C LEU A 18 -11.84 -22.30 14.83
N LEU A 19 -11.90 -21.05 15.33
CA LEU A 19 -13.17 -20.35 15.59
C LEU A 19 -13.20 -18.89 15.12
N LEU A 20 -12.75 -18.57 13.91
CA LEU A 20 -13.08 -17.29 13.26
C LEU A 20 -13.11 -17.41 11.73
N THR A 21 -13.98 -18.26 11.18
CA THR A 21 -14.53 -18.00 9.84
C THR A 21 -15.94 -17.44 9.98
N PRO A 22 -16.14 -16.11 9.99
CA PRO A 22 -17.43 -15.55 9.67
C PRO A 22 -17.59 -15.54 8.14
N MET A 23 -18.32 -16.53 7.62
CA MET A 23 -18.98 -16.40 6.32
C MET A 23 -20.13 -15.40 6.45
N ARG A 24 -19.94 -14.14 6.03
CA ARG A 24 -20.88 -13.32 5.22
C ARG A 24 -20.44 -11.85 5.11
N SER A 25 -20.25 -11.41 3.86
CA SER A 25 -20.70 -10.12 3.31
C SER A 25 -20.35 -8.82 4.07
N ASN A 26 -19.07 -8.54 4.21
CA ASN A 26 -18.45 -7.21 4.13
C ASN A 26 -16.95 -7.49 4.07
N ALA A 27 -16.22 -6.95 3.08
CA ALA A 27 -14.80 -7.23 2.84
C ALA A 27 -14.02 -7.42 4.15
N GLN A 28 -13.70 -8.67 4.49
CA GLN A 28 -13.06 -9.03 5.75
C GLN A 28 -11.57 -8.82 5.56
N VAL A 29 -10.96 -8.00 6.42
CA VAL A 29 -9.53 -7.74 6.39
C VAL A 29 -8.78 -9.07 6.45
N ASN A 30 -7.90 -9.30 5.48
CA ASN A 30 -7.02 -10.44 5.45
C ASN A 30 -5.93 -10.25 6.50
N MET A 31 -6.16 -10.81 7.69
CA MET A 31 -5.25 -10.68 8.84
C MET A 31 -3.83 -11.19 8.53
N LYS A 32 -3.67 -12.19 7.67
CA LYS A 32 -2.34 -12.68 7.29
C LYS A 32 -1.56 -11.61 6.54
N ILE A 33 -2.19 -10.94 5.56
CA ILE A 33 -1.56 -9.83 4.82
C ILE A 33 -1.32 -8.66 5.78
N LEU A 34 -2.30 -8.32 6.63
CA LEU A 34 -2.18 -7.21 7.57
C LEU A 34 -0.98 -7.39 8.52
N THR A 35 -0.80 -8.58 9.12
CA THR A 35 0.33 -8.84 10.01
C THR A 35 1.67 -8.69 9.28
N GLN A 36 1.81 -9.28 8.09
CA GLN A 36 3.04 -9.18 7.30
C GLN A 36 3.38 -7.73 6.93
N VAL A 37 2.36 -6.97 6.51
CA VAL A 37 2.50 -5.56 6.16
C VAL A 37 2.85 -4.72 7.40
N ALA A 38 2.17 -4.95 8.52
CA ALA A 38 2.41 -4.22 9.77
C ALA A 38 3.83 -4.44 10.28
N ASP A 39 4.32 -5.68 10.30
CA ASP A 39 5.69 -6.02 10.70
C ASP A 39 6.72 -5.33 9.81
N SER A 40 6.50 -5.35 8.50
CA SER A 40 7.38 -4.73 7.53
C SER A 40 7.37 -3.19 7.67
N CYS A 41 6.21 -2.57 7.85
CA CYS A 41 6.09 -1.13 8.07
C CYS A 41 6.72 -0.69 9.40
N GLN A 42 6.55 -1.47 10.46
CA GLN A 42 7.15 -1.20 11.77
C GLN A 42 8.68 -1.16 11.69
N LYS A 43 9.28 -1.99 10.82
CA LYS A 43 10.73 -2.02 10.58
C LYS A 43 11.21 -0.88 9.68
N ASP A 44 10.47 -0.59 8.60
CA ASP A 44 10.98 0.23 7.52
C ASP A 44 10.72 1.74 7.69
N VAL A 45 9.57 2.12 8.26
CA VAL A 45 9.09 3.52 8.34
C VAL A 45 10.03 4.45 9.11
N PHE A 46 10.82 3.93 10.06
CA PHE A 46 11.79 4.72 10.82
C PHE A 46 13.25 4.37 10.47
N SER A 47 13.46 3.50 9.49
CA SER A 47 14.79 3.07 9.10
C SER A 47 15.44 4.09 8.19
N LYS A 48 16.48 4.76 8.68
CA LYS A 48 17.27 5.66 7.84
C LYS A 48 17.87 4.97 6.62
N LYS A 49 18.34 3.74 6.82
CA LYS A 49 18.87 2.91 5.74
C LYS A 49 17.84 2.65 4.65
N TYR A 50 16.58 2.42 5.01
CA TYR A 50 15.49 2.18 4.06
C TYR A 50 15.31 3.37 3.10
N TYR A 51 15.22 4.59 3.63
CA TYR A 51 15.05 5.77 2.78
C TYR A 51 16.31 6.20 2.03
N GLN A 52 17.49 5.89 2.56
CA GLN A 52 18.74 6.08 1.84
C GLN A 52 18.85 5.21 0.58
N GLN A 53 18.24 4.02 0.56
CA GLN A 53 18.17 3.19 -0.66
C GLN A 53 17.37 3.87 -1.76
N MET A 54 16.41 4.73 -1.39
CA MET A 54 15.64 5.58 -2.31
C MET A 54 16.30 6.94 -2.57
N LEU A 55 17.54 7.16 -2.11
CA LEU A 55 18.26 8.43 -2.19
C LEU A 55 17.53 9.61 -1.53
N LEU A 56 16.63 9.33 -0.58
CA LEU A 56 15.86 10.35 0.14
C LEU A 56 16.64 10.87 1.35
N ASN A 57 16.82 12.20 1.44
CA ASN A 57 17.44 12.83 2.60
C ASN A 57 16.40 13.03 3.71
N ILE A 58 16.37 12.09 4.65
CA ILE A 58 15.42 12.09 5.76
C ILE A 58 15.97 12.70 7.05
N ASN A 59 17.18 13.27 7.04
CA ASN A 59 17.84 13.73 8.28
C ASN A 59 17.03 14.83 8.99
N HIS A 60 16.35 15.70 8.25
CA HIS A 60 15.46 16.73 8.79
C HIS A 60 14.08 16.17 9.22
N PHE A 61 13.70 15.01 8.70
CA PHE A 61 12.39 14.41 8.91
C PHE A 61 12.36 13.52 10.15
N LEU A 62 13.35 12.65 10.33
CA LEU A 62 13.43 11.83 11.55
C LEU A 62 13.80 12.67 12.79
N SER A 63 14.50 13.80 12.62
CA SER A 63 14.87 14.68 13.74
C SER A 63 13.71 15.48 14.31
N ASN A 64 12.74 15.87 13.47
CA ASN A 64 11.63 16.75 13.87
C ASN A 64 10.33 15.98 14.19
N ASN A 65 10.28 14.67 13.95
CA ASN A 65 9.10 13.81 14.14
C ASN A 65 9.20 12.90 15.38
N ASN A 66 9.75 13.41 16.48
CA ASN A 66 9.76 12.68 17.76
C ASN A 66 8.38 12.65 18.46
N ASP A 67 7.38 13.35 17.93
CA ASP A 67 6.01 13.28 18.44
C ASP A 67 5.32 11.96 18.05
N LEU A 68 4.79 11.27 19.06
CA LEU A 68 4.06 10.01 18.94
C LEU A 68 2.91 10.06 17.90
N GLY A 69 2.28 11.22 17.73
CA GLY A 69 1.18 11.41 16.75
C GLY A 69 1.64 11.30 15.29
N HIS A 70 2.77 11.94 14.94
CA HIS A 70 3.31 11.88 13.57
C HIS A 70 3.82 10.47 13.23
N ASN A 71 4.40 9.77 14.22
CA ASN A 71 4.88 8.40 14.04
C ASN A 71 3.76 7.38 13.75
N ASN A 72 2.56 7.61 14.27
CA ASN A 72 1.41 6.76 13.97
C ASN A 72 0.89 6.98 12.55
N VAL A 73 0.77 8.24 12.11
CA VAL A 73 0.32 8.58 10.75
C VAL A 73 1.22 7.94 9.68
N LEU A 74 2.55 7.93 9.87
CA LEU A 74 3.46 7.32 8.89
C LEU A 74 3.29 5.80 8.78
N LYS A 75 3.09 5.12 9.92
CA LYS A 75 2.80 3.68 9.92
C LYS A 75 1.48 3.40 9.23
N GLU A 76 0.44 4.18 9.51
CA GLU A 76 -0.89 4.02 8.92
C GLU A 76 -0.84 4.19 7.40
N VAL A 77 -0.13 5.21 6.90
CA VAL A 77 0.06 5.41 5.45
C VAL A 77 0.85 4.27 4.83
N CYS A 78 1.88 3.75 5.51
CA CYS A 78 2.65 2.60 5.05
C CYS A 78 1.76 1.35 4.96
N ILE A 79 1.03 1.04 6.04
CA ILE A 79 0.15 -0.12 6.13
C ILE A 79 -0.91 -0.04 5.05
N TYR A 80 -1.59 1.11 4.93
CA TYR A 80 -2.55 1.36 3.87
C TYR A 80 -1.96 1.06 2.49
N SER A 81 -0.80 1.63 2.17
CA SER A 81 -0.19 1.55 0.84
C SER A 81 0.22 0.12 0.48
N ARG A 82 0.93 -0.56 1.41
CA ARG A 82 1.40 -1.95 1.19
C ARG A 82 0.28 -2.97 1.22
N TYR A 83 -0.72 -2.79 2.08
CA TYR A 83 -1.91 -3.63 2.11
C TYR A 83 -2.72 -3.47 0.83
N HIS A 84 -2.96 -2.23 0.38
CA HIS A 84 -3.64 -1.95 -0.89
C HIS A 84 -2.94 -2.59 -2.09
N TYR A 85 -1.61 -2.48 -2.16
CA TYR A 85 -0.84 -3.15 -3.20
C TYR A 85 -0.98 -4.68 -3.14
N SER A 86 -0.92 -5.25 -1.94
CA SER A 86 -1.09 -6.69 -1.72
C SER A 86 -2.49 -7.18 -2.13
N LEU A 87 -3.54 -6.38 -1.88
CA LEU A 87 -4.89 -6.69 -2.33
C LEU A 87 -5.02 -6.71 -3.85
N ILE A 88 -4.42 -5.73 -4.53
CA ILE A 88 -4.40 -5.68 -5.99
C ILE A 88 -3.72 -6.93 -6.54
N LEU A 89 -2.55 -7.30 -6.02
CA LEU A 89 -1.84 -8.51 -6.47
C LEU A 89 -2.58 -9.79 -6.12
N ASN A 90 -3.31 -9.84 -5.01
CA ASN A 90 -4.13 -11.00 -4.66
C ASN A 90 -5.32 -11.16 -5.63
N LYS A 91 -5.94 -10.04 -6.03
CA LYS A 91 -7.09 -10.03 -6.94
C LYS A 91 -6.69 -10.20 -8.41
N PHE A 92 -5.51 -9.72 -8.77
CA PHE A 92 -4.95 -9.78 -10.12
C PHE A 92 -3.51 -10.34 -10.08
N PRO A 93 -3.35 -11.66 -9.82
CA PRO A 93 -2.03 -12.27 -9.65
C PRO A 93 -1.14 -12.14 -10.88
N GLU A 94 -1.73 -12.11 -12.08
CA GLU A 94 -0.98 -12.02 -13.33
C GLU A 94 -0.17 -10.72 -13.42
N LEU A 95 -0.63 -9.63 -12.79
CA LEU A 95 0.09 -8.35 -12.74
C LEU A 95 1.52 -8.50 -12.20
N ALA A 96 1.76 -9.43 -11.27
CA ALA A 96 3.11 -9.67 -10.74
C ALA A 96 4.09 -10.19 -11.80
N SER A 97 3.60 -10.78 -12.89
CA SER A 97 4.40 -11.38 -13.96
C SER A 97 4.52 -10.52 -15.22
N THR A 98 3.86 -9.36 -15.25
CA THR A 98 3.78 -8.49 -16.43
C THR A 98 5.07 -7.69 -16.73
N GLY A 99 6.13 -7.90 -15.95
CA GLY A 99 7.42 -7.26 -16.14
C GLY A 99 7.44 -5.78 -15.79
N GLU A 100 8.43 -5.08 -16.33
CA GLU A 100 8.70 -3.68 -16.01
C GLU A 100 8.27 -2.73 -17.13
N ILE A 101 7.75 -1.56 -16.77
CA ILE A 101 7.45 -0.49 -17.75
C ILE A 101 8.71 0.33 -18.07
N LEU A 102 9.61 0.47 -17.09
CA LEU A 102 10.94 1.09 -17.19
C LEU A 102 11.91 0.25 -16.35
N PRO A 103 13.23 0.26 -16.60
CA PRO A 103 14.19 -0.48 -15.78
C PRO A 103 14.02 -0.19 -14.29
N GLY A 104 13.73 -1.22 -13.50
CA GLY A 104 13.43 -1.11 -12.08
C GLY A 104 12.06 -0.50 -11.75
N TYR A 105 11.10 -0.46 -12.68
CA TYR A 105 9.72 -0.07 -12.43
C TYR A 105 8.72 -1.14 -12.89
N PRO A 106 8.26 -2.02 -11.98
CA PRO A 106 7.26 -3.03 -12.30
C PRO A 106 5.93 -2.40 -12.74
N GLY A 107 5.31 -2.98 -13.75
CA GLY A 107 3.98 -2.55 -14.22
C GLY A 107 2.92 -2.64 -13.14
N SER A 108 2.98 -3.66 -12.28
CA SER A 108 2.10 -3.82 -11.12
C SER A 108 2.13 -2.62 -10.17
N VAL A 109 3.30 -2.02 -9.93
CA VAL A 109 3.44 -0.86 -9.04
C VAL A 109 2.79 0.36 -9.68
N ALA A 110 2.98 0.58 -10.99
CA ALA A 110 2.32 1.65 -11.72
C ALA A 110 0.79 1.49 -11.72
N VAL A 111 0.29 0.27 -11.91
CA VAL A 111 -1.14 -0.06 -11.81
C VAL A 111 -1.66 0.23 -10.40
N GLY A 112 -0.94 -0.20 -9.35
CA GLY A 112 -1.32 0.07 -7.96
C GLY A 112 -1.38 1.57 -7.63
N GLN A 113 -0.41 2.34 -8.11
CA GLN A 113 -0.36 3.79 -7.95
C GLN A 113 -1.58 4.47 -8.60
N LEU A 114 -1.90 4.11 -9.84
CA LEU A 114 -3.06 4.64 -10.55
C LEU A 114 -4.36 4.23 -9.88
N ALA A 115 -4.51 2.95 -9.51
CA ALA A 115 -5.71 2.42 -8.87
C ALA A 115 -6.02 3.16 -7.56
N ARG A 116 -5.01 3.34 -6.69
CA ARG A 116 -5.14 4.13 -5.46
C ARG A 116 -5.57 5.56 -5.78
N THR A 117 -4.90 6.19 -6.74
CA THR A 117 -5.11 7.62 -7.01
C THR A 117 -6.48 7.87 -7.63
N PHE A 118 -6.91 7.04 -8.57
CA PHE A 118 -8.20 7.15 -9.24
C PHE A 118 -9.38 6.90 -8.30
N SER A 119 -9.19 6.16 -7.20
CA SER A 119 -10.20 6.00 -6.15
C SER A 119 -10.44 7.25 -5.30
N SER A 120 -9.51 8.20 -5.28
CA SER A 120 -9.59 9.36 -4.38
C SER A 120 -10.35 10.55 -4.98
N TYR A 121 -10.50 10.63 -6.31
CA TYR A 121 -10.93 11.86 -6.97
C TYR A 121 -12.30 11.78 -7.64
N GLY A 122 -12.93 10.60 -7.77
CA GLY A 122 -14.29 10.47 -8.32
C GLY A 122 -14.49 11.01 -9.76
N VAL A 123 -13.41 11.36 -10.45
CA VAL A 123 -13.42 11.94 -11.81
C VAL A 123 -13.08 10.86 -12.82
N ARG A 124 -13.70 10.95 -14.02
CA ARG A 124 -13.28 10.16 -15.19
C ARG A 124 -11.78 10.33 -15.42
N THR A 125 -11.06 9.23 -15.35
CA THR A 125 -9.61 9.19 -15.35
C THR A 125 -9.04 9.34 -16.76
N GLN A 126 -9.87 9.03 -17.77
CA GLN A 126 -9.57 9.12 -19.20
C GLN A 126 -8.29 8.37 -19.58
N LEU A 127 -7.91 7.35 -18.80
CA LEU A 127 -6.70 6.57 -19.08
C LEU A 127 -6.82 5.84 -20.41
N LEU A 128 -7.98 5.26 -20.69
CA LEU A 128 -8.24 4.57 -21.96
C LEU A 128 -8.23 5.54 -23.13
N ASP A 129 -8.88 6.69 -22.99
CA ASP A 129 -8.86 7.75 -24.01
C ASP A 129 -7.43 8.25 -24.26
N CYS A 130 -6.62 8.37 -23.20
CA CYS A 130 -5.21 8.72 -23.30
C CYS A 130 -4.39 7.65 -24.03
N ILE A 131 -4.61 6.37 -23.73
CA ILE A 131 -3.96 5.24 -24.43
C ILE A 131 -4.33 5.26 -25.91
N ILE A 132 -5.60 5.46 -26.25
CA ILE A 132 -6.10 5.51 -27.63
C ILE A 132 -5.53 6.72 -28.38
N ALA A 133 -5.59 7.90 -27.78
CA ALA A 133 -5.08 9.12 -28.39
C ALA A 133 -3.55 9.07 -28.57
N ASN A 134 -2.85 8.34 -27.70
CA ASN A 134 -1.38 8.19 -27.69
C ASN A 134 -0.63 9.54 -27.80
N ASN A 135 -1.28 10.62 -27.36
CA ASN A 135 -0.77 11.98 -27.35
C ASN A 135 -0.62 12.45 -25.90
N ILE A 136 0.53 12.13 -25.32
CA ILE A 136 0.86 12.32 -23.89
C ILE A 136 0.84 13.78 -23.47
N SER A 137 1.12 14.69 -24.42
CA SER A 137 1.07 16.13 -24.21
C SER A 137 -0.35 16.69 -24.35
N GLY A 138 -1.29 15.92 -24.89
CA GLY A 138 -2.68 16.31 -25.08
C GLY A 138 -3.47 16.39 -23.77
N GLY A 139 -4.54 17.20 -23.77
CA GLY A 139 -5.38 17.42 -22.59
C GLY A 139 -6.00 16.14 -22.02
N VAL A 140 -6.35 15.18 -22.89
CA VAL A 140 -6.90 13.87 -22.53
C VAL A 140 -5.96 13.04 -21.64
N CYS A 141 -4.64 13.22 -21.79
CA CYS A 141 -3.64 12.51 -20.99
C CYS A 141 -3.25 13.26 -19.70
N ARG A 142 -3.74 14.48 -19.49
CA ARG A 142 -3.30 15.35 -18.37
C ARG A 142 -3.52 14.68 -17.02
N TRP A 143 -4.67 14.04 -16.82
CA TRP A 143 -5.00 13.41 -15.55
C TRP A 143 -4.11 12.20 -15.27
N SER A 144 -4.02 11.29 -16.24
CA SER A 144 -3.14 10.12 -16.15
C SER A 144 -1.68 10.54 -15.94
N LYS A 145 -1.21 11.57 -16.65
CA LYS A 145 0.15 12.10 -16.52
C LYS A 145 0.46 12.60 -15.11
N ASN A 146 -0.48 13.34 -14.50
CA ASN A 146 -0.26 13.91 -13.16
C ASN A 146 -0.26 12.86 -12.03
N HIS A 147 -0.80 11.67 -12.30
CA HIS A 147 -1.06 10.66 -11.28
C HIS A 147 -0.31 9.33 -11.47
N ILE A 148 0.30 9.10 -12.65
CA ILE A 148 1.17 7.93 -12.92
C ILE A 148 2.40 7.88 -12.01
N SER A 149 2.85 9.04 -11.50
CA SER A 149 3.84 9.14 -10.43
C SER A 149 3.60 10.38 -9.57
N GLN A 150 3.72 10.19 -8.25
CA GLN A 150 3.63 11.26 -7.25
C GLN A 150 4.97 11.38 -6.52
N GLY A 151 5.54 12.59 -6.45
CA GLY A 151 6.80 12.88 -5.77
C GLY A 151 7.51 14.13 -6.34
N GLN A 152 8.16 14.91 -5.48
CA GLN A 152 9.16 15.92 -5.84
C GLN A 152 10.50 15.51 -5.22
N LYS A 153 11.60 15.72 -5.94
CA LYS A 153 12.95 15.22 -5.60
C LYS A 153 13.53 15.77 -4.29
N TYR A 154 13.10 16.94 -3.79
CA TYR A 154 13.90 17.65 -2.76
C TYR A 154 13.19 18.57 -1.74
N SER A 155 11.87 18.69 -1.68
CA SER A 155 11.26 19.43 -0.57
C SER A 155 10.71 18.44 0.44
N SER A 156 11.22 18.54 1.66
CA SER A 156 10.72 17.98 2.92
C SER A 156 9.48 17.08 2.80
N PHE A 157 9.60 15.84 3.29
CA PHE A 157 8.56 14.80 3.38
C PHE A 157 7.35 15.22 4.26
N VAL A 158 6.75 16.38 3.99
CA VAL A 158 5.89 17.11 4.94
C VAL A 158 4.42 16.92 4.63
N HIS A 159 3.99 16.50 3.43
CA HIS A 159 2.58 16.25 3.16
C HIS A 159 2.34 14.84 2.60
N GLY A 160 1.76 14.01 3.46
CA GLY A 160 1.51 12.60 3.23
C GLY A 160 0.61 12.32 2.03
N SER A 161 1.14 11.58 1.06
CA SER A 161 0.39 10.71 0.14
C SER A 161 1.29 9.79 -0.68
N TYR A 162 2.50 9.45 -0.21
CA TYR A 162 3.46 8.75 -1.05
C TYR A 162 3.25 7.23 -1.01
N TYR A 163 2.49 6.69 -1.96
CA TYR A 163 2.32 5.24 -2.16
C TYR A 163 3.65 4.55 -2.51
N LEU A 164 4.40 5.15 -3.43
CA LEU A 164 5.58 4.54 -4.05
C LEU A 164 6.72 4.25 -3.07
N PRO A 165 7.12 5.16 -2.15
CA PRO A 165 8.16 4.86 -1.17
C PRO A 165 7.85 3.70 -0.24
N TYR A 166 6.57 3.37 -0.04
CA TYR A 166 6.18 2.22 0.78
C TYR A 166 6.08 0.94 -0.03
N VAL A 167 5.52 1.00 -1.24
CA VAL A 167 5.26 -0.18 -2.06
C VAL A 167 6.51 -0.66 -2.80
N CYS A 168 7.37 0.25 -3.23
CA CYS A 168 8.54 -0.11 -4.00
C CYS A 168 9.77 0.74 -3.67
N PRO A 169 10.43 0.47 -2.52
CA PRO A 169 11.61 1.23 -2.07
C PRO A 169 12.86 0.99 -2.91
N SER A 170 12.90 -0.09 -3.69
CA SER A 170 13.97 -0.36 -4.66
C SER A 170 13.57 -0.01 -6.08
N CYS A 171 12.31 0.40 -6.30
CA CYS A 171 11.93 0.84 -7.63
C CYS A 171 12.67 2.11 -7.95
N VAL A 172 13.13 2.18 -9.18
CA VAL A 172 13.83 3.32 -9.76
C VAL A 172 12.88 4.53 -9.93
N VAL A 173 11.65 4.49 -9.36
CA VAL A 173 10.57 5.44 -9.68
C VAL A 173 10.12 6.26 -8.50
N ALA A 174 10.60 7.50 -8.47
CA ALA A 174 9.82 8.69 -8.83
C ALA A 174 10.69 9.91 -8.56
N HIS A 175 11.61 10.21 -9.47
CA HIS A 175 12.41 11.42 -9.41
C HIS A 175 12.39 12.03 -10.80
N ASP A 176 11.95 13.28 -10.91
CA ASP A 176 11.86 14.03 -12.16
C ASP A 176 13.21 14.17 -12.92
N ASP A 177 14.31 13.56 -12.48
CA ASP A 177 15.61 13.53 -13.20
C ASP A 177 16.41 12.20 -13.14
N VAL A 178 15.94 11.12 -12.49
CA VAL A 178 16.75 9.87 -12.35
C VAL A 178 16.39 8.84 -13.42
N SER A 179 15.13 8.81 -13.84
CA SER A 179 14.57 7.66 -14.60
C SER A 179 13.56 8.08 -15.68
N GLY A 180 13.13 9.34 -15.66
CA GLY A 180 12.22 9.94 -16.64
C GLY A 180 11.15 10.82 -16.00
N SER A 181 10.76 11.88 -16.70
CA SER A 181 9.63 12.74 -16.31
C SER A 181 8.32 11.94 -16.27
N ARG A 182 7.27 12.51 -15.65
CA ARG A 182 5.89 11.96 -15.74
C ARG A 182 5.46 11.58 -17.17
N GLU A 183 5.93 12.32 -18.17
CA GLU A 183 5.66 12.02 -19.59
C GLU A 183 6.38 10.77 -20.07
N VAL A 184 7.64 10.59 -19.68
CA VAL A 184 8.41 9.37 -19.99
C VAL A 184 7.76 8.16 -19.35
N ILE A 185 7.35 8.28 -18.09
CA ILE A 185 6.69 7.20 -17.34
C ILE A 185 5.34 6.84 -17.99
N LEU A 186 4.51 7.83 -18.32
CA LEU A 186 3.24 7.57 -19.00
C LEU A 186 3.45 6.94 -20.39
N LYS A 187 4.45 7.40 -21.14
CA LYS A 187 4.81 6.81 -22.44
C LYS A 187 5.20 5.35 -22.32
N ALA A 188 5.99 5.05 -21.30
CA ALA A 188 6.45 3.70 -21.01
C ALA A 188 5.29 2.80 -20.59
N PHE A 189 4.39 3.31 -19.73
CA PHE A 189 3.16 2.63 -19.34
C PHE A 189 2.27 2.29 -20.54
N ILE A 190 2.00 3.25 -21.44
CA ILE A 190 1.18 3.00 -22.63
C ILE A 190 1.83 1.93 -23.52
N LYS A 191 3.15 2.03 -23.77
CA LYS A 191 3.89 1.02 -24.55
C LYS A 191 3.84 -0.36 -23.93
N TRP A 192 4.01 -0.45 -22.61
CA TRP A 192 3.93 -1.69 -21.86
C TRP A 192 2.52 -2.28 -21.95
N PHE A 193 1.49 -1.47 -21.70
CA PHE A 193 0.09 -1.89 -21.75
C PHE A 193 -0.29 -2.48 -23.12
N ILE A 194 0.15 -1.85 -24.21
CA ILE A 194 -0.13 -2.34 -25.58
C ILE A 194 0.58 -3.68 -25.86
N LYS A 195 1.70 -3.97 -25.20
CA LYS A 195 2.44 -5.24 -25.34
C LYS A 195 1.85 -6.39 -24.54
N LEU A 196 1.06 -6.11 -23.51
CA LEU A 196 0.35 -7.14 -22.74
C LEU A 196 -0.57 -7.95 -23.66
N ASP A 197 -0.77 -9.21 -23.33
CA ASP A 197 -1.75 -10.02 -24.04
C ASP A 197 -3.19 -9.54 -23.75
N LYS A 198 -4.14 -10.08 -24.52
CA LYS A 198 -5.54 -9.64 -24.43
C LYS A 198 -6.15 -9.90 -23.03
N PRO A 199 -5.95 -11.05 -22.38
CA PRO A 199 -6.37 -11.27 -20.99
C PRO A 199 -5.78 -10.25 -20.00
N GLN A 200 -4.47 -10.04 -20.00
CA GLN A 200 -3.78 -9.13 -19.09
C GLN A 200 -4.26 -7.68 -19.26
N ARG A 201 -4.47 -7.23 -20.51
CA ARG A 201 -5.05 -5.90 -20.76
C ARG A 201 -6.45 -5.77 -20.16
N ARG A 202 -7.29 -6.82 -20.25
CA ARG A 202 -8.64 -6.80 -19.68
C ARG A 202 -8.60 -6.69 -18.16
N GLU A 203 -7.67 -7.37 -17.49
CA GLU A 203 -7.50 -7.23 -16.04
C GLU A 203 -7.14 -5.79 -15.66
N VAL A 204 -6.14 -5.19 -16.32
CA VAL A 204 -5.76 -3.80 -16.09
C VAL A 204 -6.93 -2.85 -16.36
N ILE A 205 -7.69 -3.05 -17.44
CA ILE A 205 -8.89 -2.24 -17.76
C ILE A 205 -9.96 -2.42 -16.68
N SER A 206 -10.21 -3.64 -16.18
CA SER A 206 -11.21 -3.88 -15.13
C SER A 206 -10.90 -3.14 -13.82
N LEU A 207 -9.63 -2.81 -13.59
CA LEU A 207 -9.20 -2.04 -12.43
C LEU A 207 -9.04 -0.54 -12.69
N LEU A 208 -8.54 -0.14 -13.87
CA LEU A 208 -8.18 1.25 -14.18
C LEU A 208 -9.13 1.95 -15.15
N GLY A 209 -10.12 1.24 -15.68
CA GLY A 209 -11.10 1.76 -16.62
C GLY A 209 -12.05 2.79 -15.99
N ASP A 210 -12.79 3.45 -16.86
CA ASP A 210 -13.79 4.45 -16.50
C ASP A 210 -15.23 3.89 -16.49
N GLU A 211 -15.41 2.61 -16.86
CA GLU A 211 -16.70 1.90 -16.81
C GLU A 211 -17.13 1.64 -15.36
N ASP A 212 -18.43 1.67 -15.06
CA ASP A 212 -18.99 1.70 -13.68
C ASP A 212 -18.44 0.64 -12.71
N GLU A 213 -18.06 -0.54 -13.19
CA GLU A 213 -17.48 -1.62 -12.37
C GLU A 213 -16.08 -1.28 -11.83
N ALA A 214 -15.26 -0.57 -12.62
CA ALA A 214 -13.88 -0.29 -12.25
C ALA A 214 -13.76 0.74 -11.10
N PRO A 215 -14.50 1.89 -11.09
CA PRO A 215 -14.62 2.75 -9.92
C PRO A 215 -15.11 2.02 -8.68
N GLN A 216 -16.14 1.17 -8.79
CA GLN A 216 -16.67 0.39 -7.66
C GLN A 216 -15.60 -0.54 -7.09
N LEU A 217 -14.84 -1.20 -7.96
CA LEU A 217 -13.75 -2.06 -7.55
C LEU A 217 -12.64 -1.29 -6.84
N ARG A 218 -12.22 -0.15 -7.39
CA ARG A 218 -11.21 0.71 -6.75
C ARG A 218 -11.66 1.17 -5.37
N GLU A 219 -12.92 1.59 -5.25
CA GLU A 219 -13.48 2.02 -3.97
C GLU A 219 -13.57 0.87 -2.97
N SER A 220 -13.96 -0.34 -3.42
CA SER A 220 -13.94 -1.54 -2.58
C SER A 220 -12.54 -1.84 -2.02
N LEU A 221 -11.52 -1.82 -2.87
CA LEU A 221 -10.12 -2.03 -2.48
C LEU A 221 -9.63 -0.95 -1.51
N LYS A 222 -10.00 0.32 -1.75
CA LYS A 222 -9.68 1.45 -0.87
C LYS A 222 -10.35 1.28 0.50
N ASN A 223 -11.63 0.94 0.54
CA ASN A 223 -12.38 0.74 1.78
C ASN A 223 -11.81 -0.42 2.60
N GLU A 224 -11.46 -1.54 1.96
CA GLU A 224 -10.80 -2.64 2.67
C GLU A 224 -9.41 -2.23 3.20
N SER A 225 -8.66 -1.45 2.43
CA SER A 225 -7.36 -0.93 2.86
C SER A 225 -7.48 0.04 4.05
N GLN A 226 -8.55 0.84 4.12
CA GLN A 226 -8.87 1.68 5.28
C GLN A 226 -9.22 0.85 6.50
N LYS A 227 -10.11 -0.15 6.34
CA LYS A 227 -10.46 -1.09 7.42
C LYS A 227 -9.24 -1.83 7.96
N ALA A 228 -8.27 -2.17 7.11
CA ALA A 228 -7.03 -2.80 7.55
C ALA A 228 -6.21 -1.90 8.48
N VAL A 229 -6.23 -0.58 8.25
CA VAL A 229 -5.60 0.40 9.15
C VAL A 229 -6.36 0.50 10.46
N GLU A 230 -7.70 0.57 10.41
CA GLU A 230 -8.57 0.61 11.60
C GLU A 230 -8.35 -0.62 12.48
N GLU A 231 -8.37 -1.82 11.89
CA GLU A 231 -8.13 -3.09 12.58
C GLU A 231 -6.73 -3.14 13.23
N TYR A 232 -5.71 -2.60 12.55
CA TYR A 232 -4.38 -2.48 13.13
C TYR A 232 -4.35 -1.52 14.33
N GLN A 233 -5.01 -0.36 14.24
CA GLN A 233 -5.10 0.60 15.33
C GLN A 233 -5.81 0.01 16.54
N GLU A 234 -6.97 -0.62 16.33
CA GLU A 234 -7.76 -1.26 17.38
C GLU A 234 -6.98 -2.39 18.06
N THR A 235 -6.35 -3.26 17.27
CA THR A 235 -5.52 -4.35 17.79
C THR A 235 -4.36 -3.81 18.62
N ARG A 236 -3.66 -2.77 18.15
CA ARG A 236 -2.56 -2.15 18.88
C ARG A 236 -3.02 -1.53 20.20
N ALA A 237 -4.14 -0.81 20.19
CA ALA A 237 -4.71 -0.20 21.40
C ALA A 237 -5.07 -1.26 22.44
N ARG A 238 -5.72 -2.35 22.01
CA ARG A 238 -6.05 -3.49 22.87
C ARG A 238 -4.81 -4.14 23.48
N VAL A 239 -3.77 -4.40 22.68
CA VAL A 239 -2.51 -4.97 23.18
C VAL A 239 -1.85 -4.04 24.20
N GLN A 240 -1.84 -2.73 23.93
CA GLN A 240 -1.26 -1.75 24.84
C GLN A 240 -2.02 -1.70 26.18
N GLN A 241 -3.35 -1.76 26.16
CA GLN A 241 -4.16 -1.81 27.38
C GLN A 241 -3.88 -3.09 28.17
N GLN A 242 -3.84 -4.24 27.51
CA GLN A 242 -3.54 -5.52 28.17
C GLN A 242 -2.15 -5.52 28.82
N GLU A 243 -1.14 -4.95 28.16
CA GLU A 243 0.21 -4.84 28.69
C GLU A 243 0.28 -3.88 29.88
N GLN A 244 -0.45 -2.75 29.84
CA GLN A 244 -0.54 -1.83 30.96
C GLN A 244 -1.23 -2.47 32.17
N GLU A 245 -2.34 -3.17 31.96
CA GLU A 245 -3.04 -3.90 33.01
C GLU A 245 -2.17 -5.01 33.60
N ARG A 246 -1.43 -5.74 32.77
CA ARG A 246 -0.47 -6.75 33.20
C ARG A 246 0.61 -6.15 34.08
N ARG A 247 1.27 -5.08 33.64
CA ARG A 247 2.30 -4.39 34.43
C ARG A 247 1.75 -3.84 35.75
N LYS A 248 0.52 -3.33 35.75
CA LYS A 248 -0.16 -2.88 36.98
C LYS A 248 -0.35 -4.04 37.96
N ARG A 249 -0.75 -5.23 37.48
CA ARG A 249 -0.88 -6.43 38.33
C ARG A 249 0.47 -6.88 38.87
N GLU A 250 1.51 -6.92 38.02
CA GLU A 250 2.88 -7.28 38.41
C GLU A 250 3.45 -6.31 39.48
N LEU A 251 3.17 -5.00 39.37
CA LEU A 251 3.61 -3.99 40.36
C LEU A 251 2.83 -4.03 41.68
N LEU A 252 1.55 -4.42 41.63
CA LEU A 252 0.69 -4.52 42.83
C LEU A 252 0.88 -5.84 43.59
N GLY A 253 1.73 -6.75 43.10
CA GLY A 253 2.13 -7.96 43.83
C GLY A 253 1.04 -9.02 44.01
N ASN A 254 0.12 -9.14 43.05
CA ASN A 254 -0.84 -10.25 42.96
C ASN A 254 -0.37 -11.33 41.98
#